data_AF-A0A1Y4WAQ3-F1
#
_entry.id   AF-A0A1Y4WAQ3-F1
#
_cell.length_a   1.000
_cell.length_b   1.000
_cell.length_c   1.000
_cell.angle_alpha   90.00
_cell.angle_beta   90.00
_cell.angle_gamma   90.00
#
_symmetry.space_group_name_H-M   'P 1'
#
loop_
_entity.id
_entity.type
_entity.pdbx_description
1 polymer ?
#
loop_
_entity_poly.entity_id
_entity_poly.type
_entity_poly.pdbx_seq_one_letter_code
_entity_poly.pdbx_strand_id
1 'polypeptide(L)'
;MTVQECISYVESHMEVRYATQNGAYRAGRTISNHQGCVNHSVGCAQPKADVFFSSMNKTSAQWGVNAILGDFHTGEGRILVTLDLKARPCGCGAGSRGSWNNTKIQWEVCEPAGHTYAGGTMIAYDVEKNQGYFDRMWKMLVAWNVYCAVKLGYPVSGISDHAESYRAGYGSNHSDMGQWLPKHGKSMDALRAEVQAILENEEDEEDMVRYNKLSDIPESCNFRNIVDDLMTAGIIAGDGSDPDGNDDVIDLSHDMVRMLIFNYRAGVYDEKIEAAGIKPQRY
;
A
#
# COMPACT_ATOMS: atom_id res chain seq x y z
N MET A 1 7.24 2.49 1.69
CA MET A 1 6.14 2.45 2.66
C MET A 1 5.88 0.98 2.94
N THR A 2 5.90 0.54 4.20
CA THR A 2 5.36 -0.77 4.59
C THR A 2 3.84 -0.78 4.43
N VAL A 3 3.19 -1.93 4.60
CA VAL A 3 1.73 -2.00 4.59
C VAL A 3 1.12 -1.13 5.69
N GLN A 4 1.66 -1.20 6.92
CA GLN A 4 1.19 -0.38 8.03
C GLN A 4 1.39 1.13 7.75
N GLU A 5 2.50 1.54 7.14
CA GLU A 5 2.70 2.93 6.72
C GLU A 5 1.70 3.36 5.64
N CYS A 6 1.40 2.50 4.67
CA CYS A 6 0.36 2.75 3.66
C CYS A 6 -1.03 2.92 4.30
N ILE A 7 -1.39 2.05 5.24
CA ILE A 7 -2.67 2.10 5.95
C ILE A 7 -2.78 3.41 6.74
N SER A 8 -1.78 3.72 7.56
CA SER A 8 -1.77 4.96 8.35
C SER A 8 -1.77 6.21 7.47
N TYR A 9 -1.02 6.18 6.36
CA TYR A 9 -1.04 7.26 5.37
C TYR A 9 -2.44 7.44 4.78
N VAL A 10 -3.10 6.39 4.30
CA VAL A 10 -4.46 6.46 3.76
C VAL A 10 -5.45 6.99 4.80
N GLU A 11 -5.44 6.44 6.01
CA GLU A 11 -6.37 6.83 7.07
C GLU A 11 -6.22 8.30 7.46
N SER A 12 -4.99 8.85 7.44
CA SER A 12 -4.74 10.28 7.69
C SER A 12 -5.22 11.23 6.58
N HIS A 13 -5.41 10.73 5.36
CA HIS A 13 -5.87 11.51 4.20
C HIS A 13 -7.33 11.24 3.82
N MET A 14 -7.97 10.29 4.50
CA MET A 14 -9.29 9.78 4.18
C MET A 14 -10.39 10.57 4.88
N GLU A 15 -11.38 11.00 4.11
CA GLU A 15 -12.63 11.56 4.58
C GLU A 15 -13.78 10.69 4.06
N VAL A 16 -14.57 10.11 4.97
CA VAL A 16 -15.80 9.41 4.60
C VAL A 16 -16.91 10.43 4.39
N ARG A 17 -17.35 10.58 3.15
CA ARG A 17 -18.42 11.48 2.75
C ARG A 17 -19.29 10.81 1.69
N TYR A 18 -20.30 10.08 2.13
CA TYR A 18 -21.16 9.33 1.21
C TYR A 18 -21.98 10.24 0.28
N ALA A 19 -21.99 9.88 -1.00
CA ALA A 19 -22.78 10.54 -2.04
C ALA A 19 -24.23 10.03 -2.01
N THR A 20 -24.98 10.39 -0.96
CA THR A 20 -26.30 9.83 -0.65
C THR A 20 -27.39 10.07 -1.71
N GLN A 21 -27.22 11.06 -2.59
CA GLN A 21 -28.14 11.30 -3.71
C GLN A 21 -27.81 10.48 -4.95
N ASN A 22 -26.60 9.92 -5.04
CA ASN A 22 -26.11 9.18 -6.19
C ASN A 22 -26.91 7.88 -6.41
N GLY A 23 -27.15 7.52 -7.68
CA GLY A 23 -27.87 6.30 -8.04
C GLY A 23 -27.20 5.00 -7.56
N ALA A 24 -25.87 4.92 -7.57
CA ALA A 24 -25.14 3.74 -7.09
C ALA A 24 -25.26 3.57 -5.57
N TYR A 25 -25.20 4.67 -4.81
CA TYR A 25 -25.43 4.66 -3.36
C TYR A 25 -26.85 4.18 -3.03
N ARG A 26 -27.85 4.81 -3.65
CA ARG A 26 -29.27 4.54 -3.39
C ARG A 26 -29.72 3.15 -3.83
N ALA A 27 -29.02 2.54 -4.79
CA ALA A 27 -29.30 1.18 -5.22
C ALA A 27 -29.03 0.13 -4.13
N GLY A 28 -28.22 0.45 -3.10
CA GLY A 28 -27.94 -0.44 -1.97
C GLY A 28 -27.29 -1.77 -2.39
N ARG A 29 -26.67 -1.84 -3.56
CA ARG A 29 -26.03 -3.05 -4.08
C ARG A 29 -24.61 -3.16 -3.53
N THR A 30 -24.18 -4.38 -3.25
CA THR A 30 -22.83 -4.70 -2.77
C THR A 30 -22.12 -5.64 -3.73
N ILE A 31 -20.78 -5.62 -3.68
CA ILE A 31 -19.91 -6.63 -4.27
C ILE A 31 -19.73 -7.71 -3.20
N SER A 32 -20.12 -8.95 -3.50
CA SER A 32 -20.03 -10.06 -2.55
C SER A 32 -18.64 -10.71 -2.50
N ASN A 33 -17.86 -10.58 -3.58
CA ASN A 33 -16.50 -11.08 -3.69
C ASN A 33 -15.67 -10.10 -4.53
N HIS A 34 -14.78 -9.35 -3.89
CA HIS A 34 -13.90 -8.41 -4.58
C HIS A 34 -12.80 -9.16 -5.32
N GLN A 35 -12.72 -8.93 -6.63
CA GLN A 35 -11.73 -9.52 -7.53
C GLN A 35 -10.66 -8.49 -7.94
N GLY A 36 -10.58 -7.36 -7.24
CA GLY A 36 -9.67 -6.27 -7.55
C GLY A 36 -10.31 -4.90 -7.59
N CYS A 37 -9.67 -4.00 -8.34
CA CYS A 37 -10.08 -2.61 -8.50
C CYS A 37 -10.03 -2.13 -9.96
N VAL A 38 -10.68 -1.01 -10.24
CA VAL A 38 -10.49 -0.22 -11.46
C VAL A 38 -10.05 1.19 -11.08
N ASN A 39 -8.83 1.53 -11.48
CA ASN A 39 -8.22 2.84 -11.31
C ASN A 39 -8.66 3.73 -12.47
N HIS A 40 -9.27 4.86 -12.16
CA HIS A 40 -9.66 5.87 -13.14
C HIS A 40 -8.87 7.15 -12.97
N SER A 41 -8.81 7.94 -14.04
CA SER A 41 -8.56 9.38 -13.92
C SER A 41 -9.67 10.15 -14.61
N VAL A 42 -9.95 11.34 -14.08
CA VAL A 42 -11.18 12.09 -14.37
C VAL A 42 -11.31 12.61 -15.81
N GLY A 43 -10.26 12.50 -16.63
CA GLY A 43 -10.30 12.85 -18.06
C GLY A 43 -10.49 14.34 -18.32
N CYS A 44 -10.20 15.22 -17.36
CA CYS A 44 -10.21 16.66 -17.52
C CYS A 44 -9.33 17.37 -16.50
N ALA A 45 -8.84 18.56 -16.85
CA ALA A 45 -7.93 19.36 -16.03
C ALA A 45 -8.63 20.01 -14.82
N GLN A 46 -9.00 19.19 -13.84
CA GLN A 46 -9.68 19.60 -12.62
C GLN A 46 -9.08 18.88 -11.42
N PRO A 47 -8.29 19.57 -10.58
CA PRO A 47 -7.55 18.91 -9.51
C PRO A 47 -8.34 18.76 -8.20
N LYS A 48 -9.55 19.30 -8.09
CA LYS A 48 -10.33 19.36 -6.84
C LYS A 48 -11.31 18.21 -6.70
N ALA A 49 -11.19 17.41 -5.64
CA ALA A 49 -12.09 16.27 -5.41
C ALA A 49 -13.56 16.71 -5.17
N ASP A 50 -13.78 17.85 -4.51
CA ASP A 50 -15.12 18.37 -4.23
C ASP A 50 -15.94 18.67 -5.49
N VAL A 51 -15.29 18.99 -6.62
CA VAL A 51 -15.98 19.24 -7.90
C VAL A 51 -16.61 17.94 -8.40
N PHE A 52 -15.86 16.84 -8.35
CA PHE A 52 -16.35 15.52 -8.75
C PHE A 52 -17.34 14.94 -7.75
N PHE A 53 -17.10 15.10 -6.44
CA PHE A 53 -18.09 14.72 -5.43
C PHE A 53 -19.42 15.43 -5.67
N SER A 54 -19.39 16.74 -5.88
CA SER A 54 -20.60 17.54 -6.13
C SER A 54 -21.30 17.15 -7.43
N SER A 55 -20.55 16.78 -8.46
CA SER A 55 -21.13 16.29 -9.72
C SER A 55 -21.74 14.89 -9.57
N MET A 56 -21.10 14.02 -8.81
CA MET A 56 -21.52 12.63 -8.59
C MET A 56 -22.69 12.54 -7.61
N ASN A 57 -22.75 13.40 -6.59
CA ASN A 57 -23.79 13.40 -5.57
C ASN A 57 -25.07 14.12 -6.03
N LYS A 58 -25.61 13.68 -7.17
CA LYS A 58 -26.85 14.16 -7.78
C LYS A 58 -27.72 12.96 -8.16
N THR A 59 -29.03 13.12 -8.08
CA THR A 59 -29.98 12.09 -8.52
C THR A 59 -29.93 11.81 -10.02
N SER A 60 -29.46 12.78 -10.82
CA SER A 60 -29.27 12.67 -12.27
C SER A 60 -27.92 12.10 -12.68
N ALA A 61 -26.98 11.90 -11.75
CA ALA A 61 -25.66 11.34 -12.07
C ALA A 61 -25.81 9.88 -12.53
N GLN A 62 -25.28 9.57 -13.72
CA GLN A 62 -25.31 8.23 -14.31
C GLN A 62 -24.03 7.42 -14.03
N TRP A 63 -23.18 7.93 -13.15
CA TRP A 63 -21.92 7.32 -12.75
C TRP A 63 -21.75 7.40 -11.23
N GLY A 64 -20.91 6.55 -10.66
CA GLY A 64 -20.54 6.63 -9.25
C GLY A 64 -19.43 5.66 -8.88
N VAL A 65 -18.42 6.16 -8.16
CA VAL A 65 -17.24 5.38 -7.73
C VAL A 65 -17.15 5.36 -6.20
N ASN A 66 -16.38 4.44 -5.64
CA ASN A 66 -16.23 4.27 -4.20
C ASN A 66 -15.37 5.36 -3.55
N ALA A 67 -14.39 5.89 -4.28
CA ALA A 67 -13.57 7.00 -3.79
C ALA A 67 -13.18 8.00 -4.89
N ILE A 68 -12.81 9.22 -4.46
CA ILE A 68 -12.21 10.26 -5.29
C ILE A 68 -10.90 10.68 -4.64
N LEU A 69 -9.80 10.50 -5.37
CA LEU A 69 -8.46 10.88 -4.97
C LEU A 69 -8.15 12.22 -5.64
N GLY A 70 -7.83 13.26 -4.88
CA GLY A 70 -7.62 14.57 -5.46
C GLY A 70 -6.94 15.57 -4.54
N ASP A 71 -6.97 16.83 -4.95
CA ASP A 71 -6.38 17.96 -4.22
C ASP A 71 -4.85 17.87 -4.07
N PHE A 72 -4.17 17.10 -4.94
CA PHE A 72 -2.70 17.02 -4.98
C PHE A 72 -2.01 18.36 -5.28
N HIS A 73 -2.75 19.38 -5.73
CA HIS A 73 -2.26 20.75 -5.93
C HIS A 73 -2.11 21.55 -4.63
N THR A 74 -2.68 21.07 -3.51
CA THR A 74 -2.62 21.74 -2.20
C THR A 74 -1.71 21.03 -1.20
N GLY A 75 -1.08 19.92 -1.58
CA GLY A 75 -0.27 19.09 -0.70
C GLY A 75 -0.32 17.63 -1.14
N GLU A 76 -0.18 16.70 -0.18
CA GLU A 76 -0.21 15.24 -0.40
C GLU A 76 -1.53 14.72 -0.99
N GLY A 77 -2.59 15.53 -0.99
CA GLY A 77 -3.90 15.21 -1.52
C GLY A 77 -4.88 14.76 -0.44
N ARG A 78 -6.04 14.25 -0.85
CA ARG A 78 -7.03 13.62 0.02
C ARG A 78 -7.77 12.50 -0.70
N ILE A 79 -8.42 11.65 0.09
CA ILE A 79 -9.29 10.57 -0.39
C ILE A 79 -10.69 10.86 0.13
N LEU A 80 -11.64 11.16 -0.76
CA LEU A 80 -13.05 11.20 -0.40
C LEU A 80 -13.65 9.82 -0.63
N VAL A 81 -14.02 9.11 0.43
CA VAL A 81 -14.77 7.84 0.32
C VAL A 81 -16.25 8.16 0.14
N THR A 82 -16.74 7.93 -1.08
CA THR A 82 -18.03 8.41 -1.54
C THR A 82 -19.11 7.34 -1.60
N LEU A 83 -18.72 6.07 -1.63
CA LEU A 83 -19.58 4.92 -1.38
C LEU A 83 -18.85 4.01 -0.37
N ASP A 84 -19.60 3.17 0.34
CA ASP A 84 -18.98 2.09 1.13
C ASP A 84 -18.01 1.27 0.24
N LEU A 85 -16.88 0.82 0.77
CA LEU A 85 -15.87 0.09 0.00
C LEU A 85 -16.42 -1.22 -0.61
N LYS A 86 -17.47 -1.79 0.01
CA LYS A 86 -18.18 -2.97 -0.49
C LYS A 86 -19.37 -2.63 -1.37
N ALA A 87 -19.75 -1.37 -1.51
CA ALA A 87 -20.82 -0.96 -2.41
C ALA A 87 -20.43 -1.21 -3.87
N ARG A 88 -21.42 -1.60 -4.67
CA ARG A 88 -21.28 -1.84 -6.11
C ARG A 88 -21.27 -0.48 -6.86
N PRO A 89 -20.15 -0.07 -7.47
CA PRO A 89 -20.07 1.19 -8.19
C PRO A 89 -20.81 1.14 -9.54
N CYS A 90 -20.72 2.23 -10.27
CA CYS A 90 -21.16 2.41 -11.66
C CYS A 90 -20.17 3.34 -12.38
N GLY A 91 -18.90 2.97 -12.45
CA GLY A 91 -17.83 3.80 -13.06
C GLY A 91 -17.33 3.26 -14.41
N CYS A 92 -17.08 1.96 -14.51
CA CYS A 92 -16.44 1.38 -15.69
C CYS A 92 -17.39 0.97 -16.84
N GLY A 93 -18.69 1.21 -16.73
CA GLY A 93 -19.67 0.74 -17.71
C GLY A 93 -19.75 -0.79 -17.83
N ALA A 94 -19.99 -1.31 -19.03
CA ALA A 94 -20.07 -2.74 -19.33
C ALA A 94 -19.52 -3.04 -20.73
N GLY A 95 -19.10 -4.29 -20.95
CA GLY A 95 -18.65 -4.81 -22.24
C GLY A 95 -19.29 -6.15 -22.60
N SER A 96 -18.76 -6.82 -23.62
CA SER A 96 -19.31 -8.08 -24.16
C SER A 96 -19.32 -9.24 -23.16
N ARG A 97 -18.52 -9.17 -22.09
CA ARG A 97 -18.38 -10.22 -21.07
C ARG A 97 -19.03 -9.85 -19.73
N GLY A 98 -19.72 -8.71 -19.66
CA GLY A 98 -20.39 -8.23 -18.46
C GLY A 98 -19.81 -6.92 -17.96
N SER A 99 -19.77 -6.74 -16.64
CA SER A 99 -19.35 -5.48 -16.02
C SER A 99 -18.51 -5.72 -14.77
N TRP A 100 -17.33 -5.12 -14.71
CA TRP A 100 -16.49 -5.09 -13.50
C TRP A 100 -17.08 -4.23 -12.38
N ASN A 101 -18.16 -3.46 -12.64
CA ASN A 101 -18.96 -2.88 -11.56
C ASN A 101 -19.46 -3.93 -10.56
N ASN A 102 -19.61 -5.20 -10.96
CA ASN A 102 -20.12 -6.26 -10.10
C ASN A 102 -19.04 -6.95 -9.25
N THR A 103 -17.75 -6.73 -9.54
CA THR A 103 -16.66 -7.50 -8.94
C THR A 103 -15.46 -6.68 -8.49
N LYS A 104 -15.37 -5.39 -8.84
CA LYS A 104 -14.20 -4.55 -8.54
C LYS A 104 -14.62 -3.20 -7.92
N ILE A 105 -13.90 -2.80 -6.88
CA ILE A 105 -13.99 -1.45 -6.30
C ILE A 105 -13.43 -0.42 -7.30
N GLN A 106 -13.93 0.82 -7.31
CA GLN A 106 -13.54 1.82 -8.31
C GLN A 106 -13.30 3.18 -7.66
N TRP A 107 -12.40 3.98 -8.24
CA TRP A 107 -12.13 5.35 -7.82
C TRP A 107 -11.67 6.23 -8.97
N GLU A 108 -11.89 7.52 -8.82
CA GLU A 108 -11.42 8.57 -9.73
C GLU A 108 -10.21 9.29 -9.16
N VAL A 109 -9.16 9.45 -9.97
CA VAL A 109 -7.98 10.27 -9.65
C VAL A 109 -8.09 11.61 -10.38
N CYS A 110 -8.09 12.71 -9.64
CA CYS A 110 -8.12 14.05 -10.20
C CYS A 110 -6.83 14.36 -10.98
N GLU A 111 -6.96 15.06 -12.10
CA GLU A 111 -5.85 15.45 -12.96
C GLU A 111 -5.44 16.91 -12.69
N PRO A 112 -4.17 17.30 -12.89
CA PRO A 112 -3.72 18.67 -12.63
C PRO A 112 -4.37 19.69 -13.58
N ALA A 113 -4.34 20.96 -13.21
CA ALA A 113 -4.74 22.02 -14.14
C ALA A 113 -3.73 22.18 -15.28
N GLY A 114 -4.11 22.88 -16.35
CA GLY A 114 -3.18 23.34 -17.39
C GLY A 114 -2.98 22.39 -18.58
N HIS A 115 -3.85 21.39 -18.75
CA HIS A 115 -3.93 20.58 -19.97
C HIS A 115 -5.36 20.56 -20.51
N THR A 116 -5.56 19.94 -21.68
CA THR A 116 -6.90 19.64 -22.21
C THR A 116 -6.87 18.31 -22.97
N TYR A 117 -7.99 17.94 -23.59
CA TYR A 117 -8.12 16.71 -24.36
C TYR A 117 -8.52 16.96 -25.81
N ALA A 118 -7.89 16.22 -26.72
CA ALA A 118 -8.30 16.11 -28.12
C ALA A 118 -8.39 14.61 -28.48
N GLY A 119 -9.62 14.12 -28.72
CA GLY A 119 -9.84 12.71 -29.10
C GLY A 119 -9.30 11.69 -28.10
N GLY A 120 -9.42 11.96 -26.79
CA GLY A 120 -8.88 11.10 -25.72
C GLY A 120 -7.38 11.28 -25.44
N THR A 121 -6.68 12.08 -26.24
CA THR A 121 -5.27 12.41 -26.01
C THR A 121 -5.14 13.62 -25.10
N MET A 122 -4.39 13.48 -24.01
CA MET A 122 -4.04 14.58 -23.11
C MET A 122 -2.98 15.49 -23.77
N ILE A 123 -3.38 16.71 -24.14
CA ILE A 123 -2.55 17.70 -24.84
C ILE A 123 -2.21 18.89 -23.94
N ALA A 124 -1.09 19.57 -24.24
CA ALA A 124 -0.52 20.68 -23.47
C ALA A 124 -0.12 20.34 -22.02
N TYR A 125 -0.08 19.05 -21.66
CA TYR A 125 0.44 18.59 -20.38
C TYR A 125 1.95 18.79 -20.30
N ASP A 126 2.39 19.60 -19.35
CA ASP A 126 3.80 19.87 -19.05
C ASP A 126 4.30 18.90 -17.96
N VAL A 127 5.20 17.99 -18.34
CA VAL A 127 5.70 16.94 -17.45
C VAL A 127 6.54 17.52 -16.31
N GLU A 128 7.46 18.43 -16.63
CA GLU A 128 8.39 19.00 -15.65
C GLU A 128 7.63 19.83 -14.61
N LYS A 129 6.71 20.69 -15.07
CA LYS A 129 5.86 21.50 -14.19
C LYS A 129 4.98 20.67 -13.28
N ASN A 130 4.49 19.51 -13.75
CA ASN A 130 3.57 18.68 -12.99
C ASN A 130 4.25 17.54 -12.21
N GLN A 131 5.58 17.42 -12.22
CA GLN A 131 6.29 16.32 -11.58
C GLN A 131 5.90 16.18 -10.10
N GLY A 132 5.94 17.26 -9.33
CA GLY A 132 5.56 17.22 -7.92
C GLY A 132 4.08 16.87 -7.67
N TYR A 133 3.17 17.23 -8.58
CA TYR A 133 1.77 16.79 -8.50
C TYR A 133 1.69 15.27 -8.73
N PHE A 134 2.39 14.78 -9.75
CA PHE A 134 2.42 13.37 -10.11
C PHE A 134 3.02 12.52 -9.00
N ASP A 135 4.11 12.96 -8.36
CA ASP A 135 4.76 12.22 -7.27
C ASP A 135 3.82 12.01 -6.08
N ARG A 136 3.09 13.06 -5.69
CA ARG A 136 2.09 12.99 -4.61
C ARG A 136 0.90 12.10 -4.98
N MET A 137 0.42 12.25 -6.23
CA MET A 137 -0.64 11.40 -6.76
C MET A 137 -0.22 9.93 -6.79
N TRP A 138 0.98 9.61 -7.30
CA TRP A 138 1.48 8.25 -7.41
C TRP A 138 1.64 7.59 -6.04
N LYS A 139 2.24 8.32 -5.07
CA LYS A 139 2.33 7.85 -3.68
C LYS A 139 0.96 7.51 -3.09
N MET A 140 -0.03 8.39 -3.26
CA MET A 140 -1.40 8.16 -2.82
C MET A 140 -2.04 6.97 -3.53
N LEU A 141 -1.83 6.85 -4.84
CA LEU A 141 -2.40 5.78 -5.66
C LEU A 141 -1.86 4.41 -5.22
N VAL A 142 -0.55 4.30 -4.97
CA VAL A 142 0.07 3.07 -4.44
C VAL A 142 -0.49 2.74 -3.06
N ALA A 143 -0.47 3.69 -2.11
CA ALA A 143 -0.95 3.46 -0.75
C ALA A 143 -2.45 3.09 -0.71
N TRP A 144 -3.27 3.73 -1.54
CA TRP A 144 -4.69 3.42 -1.66
C TRP A 144 -4.95 2.02 -2.22
N ASN A 145 -4.17 1.59 -3.24
CA ASN A 145 -4.28 0.23 -3.76
C ASN A 145 -3.88 -0.82 -2.71
N VAL A 146 -2.79 -0.61 -1.97
CA VAL A 146 -2.40 -1.46 -0.83
C VAL A 146 -3.54 -1.53 0.20
N TYR A 147 -4.04 -0.38 0.65
CA TYR A 147 -5.13 -0.30 1.62
C TYR A 147 -6.37 -1.06 1.15
N CYS A 148 -6.81 -0.86 -0.09
CA CYS A 148 -7.97 -1.58 -0.62
C CYS A 148 -7.72 -3.08 -0.79
N ALA A 149 -6.53 -3.51 -1.24
CA ALA A 149 -6.18 -4.92 -1.38
C ALA A 149 -6.24 -5.64 -0.03
N VAL A 150 -5.65 -5.05 1.01
CA VAL A 150 -5.67 -5.57 2.39
C VAL A 150 -7.11 -5.60 2.95
N LYS A 151 -7.84 -4.48 2.88
CA LYS A 151 -9.18 -4.38 3.48
C LYS A 151 -10.24 -5.25 2.78
N LEU A 152 -10.05 -5.56 1.50
CA LEU A 152 -11.04 -6.28 0.68
C LEU A 152 -10.57 -7.69 0.27
N GLY A 153 -9.31 -8.06 0.54
CA GLY A 153 -8.76 -9.40 0.35
C GLY A 153 -8.65 -9.84 -1.11
N TYR A 154 -8.37 -8.91 -2.04
CA TYR A 154 -8.20 -9.24 -3.45
C TYR A 154 -6.71 -9.32 -3.84
N PRO A 155 -6.33 -10.14 -4.84
CA PRO A 155 -4.94 -10.27 -5.27
C PRO A 155 -4.48 -9.06 -6.09
N VAL A 156 -3.19 -8.77 -6.09
CA VAL A 156 -2.56 -7.70 -6.88
C VAL A 156 -2.84 -7.84 -8.39
N SER A 157 -2.94 -9.07 -8.90
CA SER A 157 -3.33 -9.35 -10.29
C SER A 157 -4.74 -8.82 -10.64
N GLY A 158 -5.56 -8.53 -9.63
CA GLY A 158 -6.86 -7.88 -9.75
C GLY A 158 -6.81 -6.36 -9.92
N ILE A 159 -5.65 -5.71 -9.73
CA ILE A 159 -5.51 -4.27 -9.90
C ILE A 159 -5.51 -3.94 -11.39
N SER A 160 -6.45 -3.11 -11.83
CA SER A 160 -6.58 -2.74 -13.25
C SER A 160 -6.95 -1.27 -13.43
N ASP A 161 -6.83 -0.76 -14.66
CA ASP A 161 -7.42 0.53 -15.08
C ASP A 161 -8.64 0.34 -16.00
N HIS A 162 -9.27 1.45 -16.41
CA HIS A 162 -10.44 1.41 -17.29
C HIS A 162 -10.06 0.82 -18.65
N ALA A 163 -8.89 1.17 -19.20
CA ALA A 163 -8.43 0.64 -20.47
C ALA A 163 -8.27 -0.89 -20.45
N GLU A 164 -7.75 -1.45 -19.35
CA GLU A 164 -7.69 -2.89 -19.09
C GLU A 164 -9.08 -3.51 -18.98
N SER A 165 -10.04 -2.81 -18.35
CA SER A 165 -11.44 -3.26 -18.28
C SER A 165 -12.10 -3.39 -19.65
N TYR A 166 -11.84 -2.43 -20.54
CA TYR A 166 -12.32 -2.47 -21.92
C TYR A 166 -11.69 -3.63 -22.69
N ARG A 167 -10.36 -3.75 -22.65
CA ARG A 167 -9.62 -4.83 -23.32
C ARG A 167 -10.07 -6.21 -22.85
N ALA A 168 -10.40 -6.34 -21.56
CA ALA A 168 -10.89 -7.58 -20.99
C ALA A 168 -12.36 -7.88 -21.34
N GLY A 169 -13.10 -6.93 -21.92
CA GLY A 169 -14.51 -7.05 -22.30
C GLY A 169 -15.51 -6.76 -21.18
N TYR A 170 -15.09 -6.08 -20.11
CA TYR A 170 -15.88 -5.82 -18.90
C TYR A 170 -16.16 -4.33 -18.64
N GLY A 171 -15.66 -3.43 -19.49
CA GLY A 171 -15.90 -2.00 -19.37
C GLY A 171 -16.08 -1.30 -20.71
N SER A 172 -16.45 -0.02 -20.64
CA SER A 172 -16.57 0.87 -21.79
C SER A 172 -15.21 1.30 -22.34
N ASN A 173 -15.17 1.76 -23.59
CA ASN A 173 -13.94 2.13 -24.30
C ASN A 173 -13.36 3.48 -23.85
N HIS A 174 -12.84 3.55 -22.62
CA HIS A 174 -12.06 4.67 -22.13
C HIS A 174 -10.58 4.28 -21.96
N SER A 175 -9.69 5.27 -22.06
CA SER A 175 -8.24 5.06 -22.09
C SER A 175 -7.53 5.31 -20.76
N ASP A 176 -8.25 5.72 -19.72
CA ASP A 176 -7.68 5.93 -18.39
C ASP A 176 -7.16 4.62 -17.76
N MET A 177 -5.96 4.61 -17.18
CA MET A 177 -5.02 5.72 -16.91
C MET A 177 -3.86 5.83 -17.92
N GLY A 178 -3.90 5.03 -18.99
CA GLY A 178 -2.85 4.90 -20.01
C GLY A 178 -2.58 6.17 -20.82
N GLN A 179 -3.48 7.15 -20.81
CA GLN A 179 -3.27 8.48 -21.39
C GLN A 179 -2.36 9.40 -20.56
N TRP A 180 -2.18 9.09 -19.26
CA TRP A 180 -1.46 9.95 -18.33
C TRP A 180 -0.19 9.31 -17.76
N LEU A 181 -0.27 8.11 -17.15
CA LEU A 181 0.86 7.48 -16.45
C LEU A 181 2.15 7.38 -17.29
N PRO A 182 2.11 7.02 -18.58
CA PRO A 182 3.32 6.89 -19.39
C PRO A 182 4.11 8.19 -19.54
N LYS A 183 3.49 9.37 -19.35
CA LYS A 183 4.17 10.67 -19.40
C LYS A 183 5.23 10.83 -18.30
N HIS A 184 5.13 10.07 -17.20
CA HIS A 184 6.10 10.03 -16.10
C HIS A 184 6.80 8.66 -16.00
N GLY A 185 6.82 7.86 -17.07
CA GLY A 185 7.49 6.56 -17.07
C GLY A 185 6.84 5.51 -16.17
N LYS A 186 5.58 5.72 -15.76
CA LYS A 186 4.80 4.75 -14.97
C LYS A 186 3.78 4.02 -15.83
N SER A 187 3.27 2.91 -15.31
CA SER A 187 2.25 2.08 -15.93
C SER A 187 1.43 1.35 -14.86
N MET A 188 0.34 0.69 -15.27
CA MET A 188 -0.39 -0.20 -14.37
C MET A 188 0.44 -1.41 -13.91
N ASP A 189 1.39 -1.88 -14.73
CA ASP A 189 2.36 -2.90 -14.31
C ASP A 189 3.30 -2.37 -13.23
N ALA A 190 3.77 -1.13 -13.35
CA ALA A 190 4.60 -0.50 -12.31
C ALA A 190 3.82 -0.34 -11.00
N LEU A 191 2.53 0.04 -11.07
CA LEU A 191 1.66 0.11 -9.90
C LEU A 191 1.52 -1.27 -9.23
N ARG A 192 1.21 -2.30 -10.02
CA ARG A 192 1.12 -3.68 -9.52
C ARG A 192 2.43 -4.14 -8.88
N ALA A 193 3.58 -3.86 -9.50
CA ALA A 193 4.88 -4.24 -8.97
C ALA A 193 5.19 -3.53 -7.64
N GLU A 194 4.91 -2.23 -7.53
CA GLU A 194 5.12 -1.50 -6.27
C GLU A 194 4.16 -1.97 -5.17
N VAL A 195 2.89 -2.23 -5.48
CA VAL A 195 1.93 -2.79 -4.51
C VAL A 195 2.35 -4.19 -4.07
N GLN A 196 2.75 -5.06 -5.00
CA GLN A 196 3.23 -6.41 -4.69
C GLN A 196 4.43 -6.37 -3.74
N ALA A 197 5.44 -5.55 -4.06
CA ALA A 197 6.64 -5.43 -3.22
C ALA A 197 6.31 -4.93 -1.81
N ILE A 198 5.30 -4.07 -1.63
CA ILE A 198 4.88 -3.61 -0.31
C ILE A 198 4.21 -4.75 0.47
N LEU A 199 3.34 -5.53 -0.16
CA LEU A 199 2.64 -6.65 0.48
C LEU A 199 3.60 -7.81 0.84
N GLU A 200 4.54 -8.15 -0.04
CA GLU A 200 5.52 -9.22 0.21
C GLU A 200 6.48 -8.86 1.36
N ASN A 201 6.88 -7.59 1.48
CA ASN A 201 7.73 -7.16 2.60
C ASN A 201 7.01 -7.25 3.96
N GLU A 202 5.67 -7.20 4.01
CA GLU A 202 4.91 -7.42 5.26
C GLU A 202 4.83 -8.92 5.60
N GLU A 203 4.60 -9.79 4.62
CA GLU A 203 4.63 -11.25 4.83
C GLU A 203 6.00 -11.70 5.37
N ASP A 204 7.10 -11.16 4.81
CA ASP A 204 8.46 -11.42 5.31
C ASP A 204 8.68 -10.91 6.75
N GLU A 205 8.01 -9.82 7.17
CA GLU A 205 8.09 -9.30 8.54
C GLU A 205 7.20 -10.08 9.52
N GLU A 206 5.98 -10.48 9.13
CA GLU A 206 5.05 -11.25 9.98
C GLU A 206 5.49 -12.70 10.18
N ASP A 207 6.06 -13.35 9.16
CA ASP A 207 6.59 -14.72 9.25
C ASP A 207 7.95 -14.79 9.96
N MET A 208 8.60 -13.65 10.20
CA MET A 208 9.89 -13.58 10.88
C MET A 208 9.71 -13.88 12.38
N VAL A 209 10.20 -15.04 12.81
CA VAL A 209 10.29 -15.36 14.25
C VAL A 209 11.19 -14.33 14.93
N ARG A 210 10.66 -13.62 15.93
CA ARG A 210 11.40 -12.67 16.77
C ARG A 210 11.42 -13.12 18.22
N TYR A 211 12.48 -12.76 18.91
CA TYR A 211 12.69 -13.02 20.32
C TYR A 211 12.79 -11.68 21.04
N ASN A 212 11.74 -11.33 21.80
CA ASN A 212 11.73 -10.07 22.54
C ASN A 212 12.73 -10.13 23.70
N LYS A 213 12.88 -11.30 24.31
CA LYS A 213 13.75 -11.55 25.46
C LYS A 213 14.69 -12.73 25.21
N LEU A 214 15.77 -12.81 25.99
CA LEU A 214 16.69 -13.95 25.96
C LEU A 214 15.95 -15.28 26.20
N SER A 215 14.98 -15.27 27.11
CA SER A 215 14.18 -16.45 27.47
C SER A 215 13.32 -16.97 26.29
N ASP A 216 12.96 -16.11 25.34
CA ASP A 216 12.18 -16.49 24.15
C ASP A 216 13.01 -17.32 23.14
N ILE A 217 14.34 -17.15 23.15
CA ILE A 217 15.25 -17.86 22.24
C ILE A 217 15.26 -19.35 22.61
N PRO A 218 15.04 -20.29 21.66
CA PRO A 218 15.04 -21.71 21.97
C PRO A 218 16.44 -22.18 22.40
N GLU A 219 16.48 -23.12 23.34
CA GLU A 219 17.72 -23.75 23.82
C GLU A 219 18.38 -24.68 22.78
N SER A 220 17.72 -24.90 21.64
CA SER A 220 18.25 -25.73 20.56
C SER A 220 19.62 -25.24 20.09
N CYS A 221 20.58 -26.14 19.98
CA CYS A 221 21.93 -25.85 19.49
C CYS A 221 22.69 -24.76 20.28
N ASN A 222 22.38 -24.58 21.57
CA ASN A 222 22.99 -23.59 22.48
C ASN A 222 22.75 -22.13 22.10
N PHE A 223 21.71 -21.82 21.30
CA PHE A 223 21.47 -20.45 20.83
C PHE A 223 21.27 -19.48 21.99
N ARG A 224 20.42 -19.84 22.95
CA ARG A 224 20.20 -19.02 24.15
C ARG A 224 21.48 -18.79 24.95
N ASN A 225 22.23 -19.83 25.28
CA ASN A 225 23.48 -19.69 26.04
C ASN A 225 24.52 -18.84 25.32
N ILE A 226 24.62 -18.94 24.00
CA ILE A 226 25.56 -18.11 23.23
C ILE A 226 25.11 -16.64 23.26
N VAL A 227 23.81 -16.37 23.09
CA VAL A 227 23.29 -14.99 23.18
C VAL A 227 23.49 -14.44 24.61
N ASP A 228 23.34 -15.26 25.65
CA ASP A 228 23.64 -14.92 27.04
C ASP A 228 25.12 -14.55 27.26
N ASP A 229 26.05 -15.36 26.73
CA ASP A 229 27.49 -15.06 26.75
C ASP A 229 27.78 -13.71 26.05
N LEU A 230 27.12 -13.44 24.92
CA LEU A 230 27.29 -12.19 24.16
C LEU A 230 26.71 -10.98 24.91
N MET A 231 25.60 -11.14 25.64
CA MET A 231 25.05 -10.10 26.52
C MET A 231 26.00 -9.84 27.70
N THR A 232 26.46 -10.90 28.36
CA THR A 232 27.39 -10.82 29.50
C THR A 232 28.72 -10.14 29.10
N ALA A 233 29.20 -10.39 27.88
CA ALA A 233 30.40 -9.76 27.34
C ALA A 233 30.16 -8.33 26.80
N GLY A 234 28.93 -7.81 26.87
CA GLY A 234 28.59 -6.47 26.38
C GLY A 234 28.75 -6.30 24.87
N ILE A 235 28.55 -7.37 24.10
CA ILE A 235 28.58 -7.36 22.63
C ILE A 235 27.20 -6.95 22.09
N ILE A 236 26.16 -7.45 22.73
CA ILE A 236 24.77 -7.03 22.55
C ILE A 236 24.24 -6.55 23.90
N ALA A 237 23.30 -5.61 23.88
CA ALA A 237 22.67 -5.07 25.07
C ALA A 237 21.16 -4.97 24.82
N GLY A 238 20.35 -5.15 25.86
CA GLY A 238 18.92 -4.87 25.79
C GLY A 238 18.62 -3.37 25.88
N ASP A 239 17.35 -3.05 26.09
CA ASP A 239 16.86 -1.69 26.27
C ASP A 239 17.22 -1.07 27.64
N GLY A 240 17.81 -1.84 28.55
CA GLY A 240 18.20 -1.41 29.89
C GLY A 240 17.04 -1.31 30.86
N SER A 241 15.92 -1.98 30.56
CA SER A 241 14.77 -2.10 31.46
C SER A 241 15.04 -3.03 32.65
N ASP A 242 16.00 -3.93 32.53
CA ASP A 242 16.54 -4.82 33.54
C ASP A 242 18.09 -4.83 33.48
N PRO A 243 18.75 -3.78 33.98
CA PRO A 243 20.21 -3.62 33.84
C PRO A 243 21.03 -4.68 34.60
N ASP A 244 20.41 -5.44 35.50
CA ASP A 244 21.06 -6.45 36.34
C ASP A 244 20.61 -7.89 35.99
N GLY A 245 19.77 -8.06 34.96
CA GLY A 245 19.18 -9.35 34.62
C GLY A 245 18.89 -9.53 33.13
N ASN A 246 18.50 -10.74 32.77
CA ASN A 246 18.31 -11.14 31.37
C ASN A 246 16.86 -10.94 30.88
N ASP A 247 16.06 -10.16 31.60
CA ASP A 247 14.66 -9.86 31.26
C ASP A 247 14.51 -8.61 30.39
N ASP A 248 15.63 -7.99 30.03
CA ASP A 248 15.81 -6.88 29.10
C ASP A 248 15.19 -7.17 27.72
N VAL A 249 14.63 -6.13 27.07
CA VAL A 249 14.11 -6.26 25.71
C VAL A 249 15.28 -6.20 24.72
N ILE A 250 15.56 -7.33 24.07
CA ILE A 250 16.62 -7.46 23.06
C ILE A 250 16.11 -7.36 21.61
N ASP A 251 14.83 -7.70 21.39
CA ASP A 251 14.13 -7.69 20.09
C ASP A 251 14.99 -8.15 18.89
N LEU A 252 15.45 -9.41 18.95
CA LEU A 252 16.24 -10.01 17.87
C LEU A 252 15.38 -10.87 16.96
N SER A 253 15.52 -10.72 15.65
CA SER A 253 14.98 -11.71 14.70
C SER A 253 15.77 -13.02 14.76
N HIS A 254 15.14 -14.12 14.35
CA HIS A 254 15.78 -15.43 14.32
C HIS A 254 17.03 -15.45 13.42
N ASP A 255 17.05 -14.69 12.34
CA ASP A 255 18.22 -14.55 11.48
C ASP A 255 19.33 -13.69 12.11
N MET A 256 19.00 -12.65 12.86
CA MET A 256 19.98 -11.94 13.69
C MET A 256 20.62 -12.87 14.71
N VAL A 257 19.82 -13.70 15.40
CA VAL A 257 20.33 -14.73 16.31
C VAL A 257 21.27 -15.66 15.55
N ARG A 258 20.86 -16.24 14.41
CA ARG A 258 21.73 -17.10 13.60
C ARG A 258 23.05 -16.42 13.24
N MET A 259 23.02 -15.17 12.81
CA MET A 259 24.22 -14.40 12.47
C MET A 259 25.15 -14.22 13.68
N LEU A 260 24.61 -13.90 14.86
CA LEU A 260 25.38 -13.82 16.09
C LEU A 260 26.04 -15.18 16.43
N ILE A 261 25.32 -16.29 16.26
CA ILE A 261 25.86 -17.64 16.46
C ILE A 261 26.97 -17.96 15.45
N PHE A 262 26.78 -17.64 14.17
CA PHE A 262 27.81 -17.84 13.14
C PHE A 262 29.09 -17.06 13.48
N ASN A 263 28.94 -15.79 13.87
CA ASN A 263 30.06 -14.94 14.25
C ASN A 263 30.76 -15.43 15.52
N TYR A 264 30.00 -15.85 16.55
CA TYR A 264 30.56 -16.46 17.77
C TYR A 264 31.41 -17.69 17.43
N ARG A 265 30.88 -18.61 16.62
CA ARG A 265 31.59 -19.84 16.23
C ARG A 265 32.78 -19.59 15.32
N ALA A 266 32.77 -18.50 14.57
CA ALA A 266 33.91 -18.05 13.77
C ALA A 266 34.99 -17.33 14.60
N GLY A 267 34.77 -17.13 15.91
CA GLY A 267 35.70 -16.48 16.81
C GLY A 267 35.71 -14.95 16.71
N VAL A 268 34.70 -14.34 16.07
CA VAL A 268 34.61 -12.88 15.86
C VAL A 268 34.61 -12.12 17.18
N TYR A 269 34.15 -12.75 18.26
CA TYR A 269 33.91 -12.14 19.55
C TYR A 269 34.87 -12.60 20.67
N ASP A 270 35.84 -13.46 20.35
CA ASP A 270 36.64 -14.20 21.34
C ASP A 270 37.36 -13.26 22.31
N GLU A 271 37.96 -12.16 21.83
CA GLU A 271 38.67 -11.19 22.69
C GLU A 271 37.76 -10.57 23.77
N LYS A 272 36.54 -10.19 23.41
CA LYS A 272 35.58 -9.61 24.36
C LYS A 272 35.02 -10.67 25.32
N ILE A 273 34.79 -11.88 24.82
CA ILE A 273 34.30 -13.01 25.63
C ILE A 273 35.35 -13.40 26.68
N GLU A 274 36.64 -13.47 26.30
CA GLU A 274 37.74 -13.72 27.24
C GLU A 274 37.86 -12.61 28.29
N ALA A 275 37.74 -11.35 27.87
CA ALA A 275 37.78 -10.20 28.78
C ALA A 275 36.65 -10.23 29.82
N ALA A 276 35.50 -10.83 29.47
CA ALA A 276 34.38 -11.06 30.38
C ALA A 276 34.56 -12.30 31.29
N GLY A 277 35.67 -13.02 31.19
CA GLY A 277 35.96 -14.22 31.97
C GLY A 277 35.25 -15.48 31.46
N ILE A 278 34.69 -15.44 30.25
CA ILE A 278 34.02 -16.57 29.60
C ILE A 278 35.02 -17.26 28.68
N LYS A 279 34.97 -18.60 28.61
CA LYS A 279 35.80 -19.38 27.69
C LYS A 279 35.25 -19.24 26.26
N PRO A 280 36.01 -18.75 25.27
CA PRO A 280 35.56 -18.71 23.89
C PRO A 280 35.24 -20.08 23.34
N GLN A 281 34.32 -20.12 22.38
CA GLN A 281 33.94 -21.33 21.65
C GLN A 281 33.59 -22.48 22.60
N ARG A 282 32.93 -22.17 23.72
CA ARG A 282 32.51 -23.15 24.73
C ARG A 282 31.46 -24.13 24.17
N TYR A 283 30.74 -23.74 23.13
CA TYR A 283 29.57 -24.38 22.56
C TYR A 283 29.72 -24.76 21.08
#